data_AF-A0AAN0KC02-F1
#
_entry.id   AF-A0AAN0KC02-F1
#
_cell.length_a   1.000
_cell.length_b   1.000
_cell.length_c   1.000
_cell.angle_alpha   90.00
_cell.angle_beta   90.00
_cell.angle_gamma   90.00
#
_symmetry.space_group_name_H-M   'P 1'
#
loop_
_entity.id
_entity.type
_entity.pdbx_description
1 polymer ?
#
loop_
_entity_poly.entity_id
_entity_poly.type
_entity_poly.pdbx_seq_one_letter_code
_entity_poly.pdbx_strand_id
1 'polypeptide(L)'
;MIVFIYAPSYDENNGGAIVLHRLCHLLNQTQKCNAYLVKISTKKRKAAFLRDIFSKICPNKKDEKYQTNKIWDTPVWHKYSMPKNSVVIYPEIINDNPLGIKNVVRWLLHQPGFHTNEINYSPNELYFKFNSAIDDFFYPGSRTSQNELKVIYYPIDLYNSKNNEERDIPSCHMIRKGTNKKFIHDKNSIPLDGLTHKEIAKIFRRSEKFICYDDYTAYSIFAVLCGCESIVVPDDTTSIEQWYPNITDRYGIAYGLNDAQRQWAIETRHKVLEHIISEHSNCEKNVEICLREIKSYFNIDDNLIGSAK
;
A
#
# COMPACT_ATOMS: atom_id res chain seq x y z
N MET A 1 12.56 7.85 20.56
CA MET A 1 13.17 7.40 19.28
C MET A 1 12.66 8.25 18.13
N ILE A 2 13.52 8.61 17.16
CA ILE A 2 13.12 9.31 15.92
C ILE A 2 13.19 8.34 14.75
N VAL A 3 12.12 8.26 13.95
CA VAL A 3 12.01 7.40 12.77
C VAL A 3 11.83 8.26 11.53
N PHE A 4 12.60 8.00 10.49
CA PHE A 4 12.45 8.63 9.18
C PHE A 4 11.90 7.61 8.19
N ILE A 5 10.90 7.99 7.42
CA ILE A 5 10.39 7.16 6.32
C ILE A 5 10.74 7.85 5.01
N TYR A 6 11.55 7.19 4.21
CA TYR A 6 11.94 7.72 2.90
C TYR A 6 10.86 7.40 1.88
N ALA A 7 10.08 8.41 1.51
CA ALA A 7 8.82 8.21 0.78
C ALA A 7 8.69 9.15 -0.43
N PRO A 8 7.96 8.72 -1.47
CA PRO A 8 7.55 9.62 -2.54
C PRO A 8 6.47 10.59 -2.03
N SER A 9 6.13 11.58 -2.85
CA SER A 9 4.96 12.44 -2.58
C SER A 9 3.71 11.58 -2.46
N TYR A 10 2.77 11.99 -1.61
CA TYR A 10 1.48 11.30 -1.48
C TYR A 10 0.73 11.31 -2.82
N ASP A 11 0.20 10.16 -3.19
CA ASP A 11 -0.68 9.96 -4.35
C ASP A 11 -1.70 8.88 -3.96
N GLU A 12 -2.98 9.23 -4.03
CA GLU A 12 -4.09 8.32 -3.68
C GLU A 12 -4.22 7.13 -4.64
N ASN A 13 -3.60 7.20 -5.82
CA ASN A 13 -3.59 6.11 -6.80
C ASN A 13 -2.37 5.18 -6.68
N ASN A 14 -1.40 5.52 -5.82
CA ASN A 14 -0.17 4.77 -5.64
C ASN A 14 -0.15 4.07 -4.27
N GLY A 15 -0.30 2.74 -4.28
CA GLY A 15 -0.32 1.92 -3.06
C GLY A 15 0.94 2.07 -2.20
N GLY A 16 2.13 2.12 -2.82
CA GLY A 16 3.39 2.32 -2.10
C GLY A 16 3.45 3.68 -1.38
N ALA A 17 3.03 4.76 -2.05
CA ALA A 17 2.94 6.09 -1.43
C ALA A 17 1.94 6.10 -0.26
N ILE A 18 0.77 5.48 -0.44
CA ILE A 18 -0.26 5.36 0.60
C ILE A 18 0.28 4.66 1.84
N VAL A 19 0.88 3.47 1.71
CA VAL A 19 1.29 2.66 2.87
C VAL A 19 2.49 3.27 3.61
N LEU A 20 3.42 3.92 2.90
CA LEU A 20 4.54 4.64 3.51
C LEU A 20 4.07 5.84 4.34
N HIS A 21 3.13 6.62 3.82
CA HIS A 21 2.54 7.74 4.54
C HIS A 21 1.66 7.26 5.70
N ARG A 22 0.91 6.18 5.50
CA ARG A 22 0.09 5.56 6.56
C ARG A 22 0.95 5.01 7.70
N LEU A 23 2.10 4.39 7.39
CA LEU A 23 3.05 3.94 8.40
C LEU A 23 3.56 5.11 9.25
N CYS A 24 3.94 6.24 8.63
CA CYS A 24 4.36 7.44 9.37
C CYS A 24 3.27 7.89 10.36
N HIS A 25 2.03 7.94 9.89
CA HIS A 25 0.89 8.31 10.72
C HIS A 25 0.70 7.36 11.90
N LEU A 26 0.66 6.05 11.64
CA LEU A 26 0.46 5.04 12.69
C LEU A 26 1.59 5.05 13.72
N LEU A 27 2.84 5.21 13.28
CA LEU A 27 3.99 5.35 14.18
C LEU A 27 3.83 6.55 15.12
N ASN A 28 3.37 7.69 14.61
CA ASN A 28 3.08 8.87 15.44
C ASN A 28 1.89 8.63 16.39
N GLN A 29 0.86 7.89 15.98
CA GLN A 29 -0.26 7.53 16.85
C GLN A 29 0.15 6.66 18.04
N THR A 30 1.24 5.89 17.93
CA THR A 30 1.73 5.07 19.06
C THR A 30 2.24 5.90 20.25
N GLN A 31 2.61 7.17 20.03
CA GLN A 31 3.26 8.05 21.02
C GLN A 31 4.60 7.51 21.60
N LYS A 32 5.11 6.40 21.07
CA LYS A 32 6.37 5.75 21.49
C LYS A 32 7.58 6.23 20.67
N CYS A 33 7.33 6.94 19.58
CA CYS A 33 8.35 7.52 18.72
C CYS A 33 7.83 8.79 18.02
N ASN A 34 8.74 9.55 17.41
CA ASN A 34 8.40 10.63 16.49
C ASN A 34 8.83 10.20 15.08
N ALA A 35 7.86 10.02 14.19
CA ALA A 35 8.06 9.63 12.81
C ALA A 35 7.91 10.82 11.86
N TYR A 36 8.80 10.91 10.88
CA TYR A 36 8.80 11.97 9.87
C TYR A 36 8.97 11.39 8.47
N LEU A 37 8.32 12.01 7.50
CA LEU A 37 8.56 11.75 6.09
C LEU A 37 9.82 12.48 5.61
N VAL A 38 10.63 11.79 4.82
CA VAL A 38 11.76 12.37 4.10
C VAL A 38 11.53 12.16 2.61
N LYS A 39 11.50 13.26 1.85
CA LYS A 39 11.29 13.22 0.40
C LYS A 39 12.39 12.40 -0.28
N ILE A 40 12.01 11.44 -1.11
CA ILE A 40 12.93 10.77 -2.01
C ILE A 40 13.59 11.80 -2.94
N SER A 41 14.90 11.97 -2.77
CA SER A 41 15.71 12.88 -3.57
C SER A 41 16.24 12.17 -4.81
N THR A 42 15.87 12.68 -5.99
CA THR A 42 16.44 12.26 -7.29
C THR A 42 17.82 12.88 -7.54
N LYS A 43 18.30 13.81 -6.69
CA LYS A 43 19.44 14.69 -6.99
C LYS A 43 20.82 14.08 -6.74
N LYS A 44 20.94 12.87 -6.20
CA LYS A 44 22.21 12.17 -6.07
C LYS A 44 22.16 10.81 -6.77
N ARG A 45 22.32 10.79 -8.10
CA ARG A 45 23.18 9.82 -8.80
C ARG A 45 23.25 10.06 -10.30
N LYS A 46 24.50 10.04 -10.80
CA LYS A 46 24.83 9.61 -12.16
C LYS A 46 24.34 8.16 -12.32
N ALA A 47 23.10 7.99 -12.76
CA ALA A 47 22.62 6.76 -13.37
C ALA A 47 21.54 7.18 -14.35
N ALA A 48 21.90 7.24 -15.64
CA ALA A 48 21.01 7.63 -16.72
C ALA A 48 19.73 6.75 -16.83
N PHE A 49 19.67 5.65 -16.08
CA PHE A 49 18.62 4.63 -16.16
C PHE A 49 17.41 4.87 -15.24
N LEU A 50 17.60 5.50 -14.07
CA LEU A 50 16.50 5.75 -13.13
C LEU A 50 15.50 6.79 -13.66
N ARG A 51 15.93 7.65 -14.60
CA ARG A 51 15.07 8.68 -15.17
C ARG A 51 13.90 8.10 -15.96
N ASP A 52 14.10 6.95 -16.61
CA ASP A 52 13.11 6.34 -17.51
C ASP A 52 12.03 5.56 -16.74
N ILE A 53 12.42 4.81 -15.71
CA ILE A 53 11.48 4.07 -14.86
C ILE A 53 10.68 5.02 -13.96
N PHE A 54 11.35 5.98 -13.31
CA PHE A 54 10.64 6.96 -12.50
C PHE A 54 9.79 7.90 -13.35
N SER A 55 10.13 8.22 -14.60
CA SER A 55 9.23 9.03 -15.45
C SER A 55 7.91 8.34 -15.80
N LYS A 56 7.88 7.00 -15.78
CA LYS A 56 6.69 6.18 -16.06
C LYS A 56 5.85 5.90 -14.79
N ILE A 57 6.47 5.85 -13.62
CA ILE A 57 5.81 5.57 -12.32
C ILE A 57 5.49 6.87 -11.54
N CYS A 58 6.29 7.92 -11.74
CA CYS A 58 6.15 9.25 -11.16
C CYS A 58 6.39 10.28 -12.27
N PRO A 59 5.35 10.71 -13.01
CA PRO A 59 5.54 11.66 -14.10
C PRO A 59 6.30 12.88 -13.59
N ASN A 60 7.32 13.27 -14.35
CA ASN A 60 8.29 14.30 -14.03
C ASN A 60 7.60 15.67 -14.06
N LYS A 61 6.77 15.95 -13.05
CA LYS A 61 6.12 17.24 -12.87
C LYS A 61 7.14 18.20 -12.25
N LYS A 62 7.49 19.23 -13.02
CA LYS A 62 8.22 20.42 -12.56
C LYS A 62 7.76 20.81 -11.16
N ASP A 63 8.67 20.78 -10.18
CA ASP A 63 8.56 21.37 -8.84
C ASP A 63 7.17 21.34 -8.19
N GLU A 64 6.46 20.20 -8.23
CA GLU A 64 5.31 20.03 -7.34
C GLU A 64 5.83 19.92 -5.90
N LYS A 65 5.30 20.80 -5.03
CA LYS A 65 5.52 20.77 -3.58
C LYS A 65 5.21 19.36 -3.08
N TYR A 66 6.11 18.78 -2.27
CA TYR A 66 5.91 17.45 -1.69
C TYR A 66 4.57 17.40 -0.96
N GLN A 67 3.68 16.50 -1.39
CA GLN A 67 2.32 16.40 -0.86
C GLN A 67 2.27 15.34 0.23
N THR A 68 1.46 15.60 1.23
CA THR A 68 1.10 14.67 2.31
C THR A 68 -0.40 14.54 2.38
N ASN A 69 -0.89 13.46 3.00
CA ASN A 69 -2.31 13.35 3.30
C ASN A 69 -2.68 14.39 4.38
N LYS A 70 -3.73 15.18 4.13
CA LYS A 70 -4.14 16.30 5.01
C LYS A 70 -4.69 15.86 6.37
N ILE A 71 -5.18 14.63 6.47
CA ILE A 71 -5.81 14.09 7.68
C ILE A 71 -4.76 13.39 8.54
N TRP A 72 -3.72 12.84 7.92
CA TRP A 72 -2.72 12.05 8.61
C TRP A 72 -1.60 12.89 9.20
N ASP A 73 -1.24 12.57 10.44
CA ASP A 73 -0.03 13.07 11.11
C ASP A 73 1.25 12.58 10.43
N THR A 74 1.67 13.31 9.40
CA THR A 74 2.75 12.96 8.47
C THR A 74 3.74 14.12 8.32
N PRO A 75 4.39 14.56 9.41
CA PRO A 75 5.27 15.71 9.38
C PRO A 75 6.46 15.45 8.46
N VAL A 76 6.84 16.44 7.66
CA VAL A 76 7.95 16.33 6.70
C VAL A 76 9.22 16.88 7.35
N TRP A 77 10.30 16.11 7.31
CA TRP A 77 11.60 16.57 7.79
C TRP A 77 12.31 17.38 6.71
N HIS A 78 12.60 18.65 7.02
CA HIS A 78 13.24 19.58 6.10
C HIS A 78 14.69 19.92 6.45
N LYS A 79 15.20 19.46 7.61
CA LYS A 79 16.56 19.78 8.05
C LYS A 79 17.57 18.92 7.28
N TYR A 80 18.70 19.53 6.95
CA TYR A 80 19.79 18.84 6.25
C TYR A 80 20.48 17.79 7.14
N SER A 81 20.60 18.08 8.45
CA SER A 81 21.18 17.17 9.42
C SER A 81 20.14 16.16 9.92
N MET A 82 20.58 14.91 10.02
CA MET A 82 19.81 13.82 10.62
C MET A 82 20.39 13.48 12.00
N PRO A 83 19.55 13.29 13.03
CA PRO A 83 19.99 12.80 14.33
C PRO A 83 20.73 11.45 14.21
N LYS A 84 21.92 11.33 14.83
CA LYS A 84 22.78 10.14 14.69
C LYS A 84 22.14 8.84 15.20
N ASN A 85 21.30 8.92 16.23
CA ASN A 85 20.61 7.77 16.84
C ASN A 85 19.17 7.61 16.32
N SER A 86 18.91 8.03 15.08
CA SER A 86 17.62 7.82 14.42
C SER A 86 17.56 6.47 13.70
N VAL A 87 16.35 6.08 13.32
CA VAL A 87 16.09 4.93 12.45
C VAL A 87 15.57 5.45 11.13
N VAL A 88 15.97 4.84 10.02
CA VAL A 88 15.38 5.09 8.71
C VAL A 88 14.68 3.85 8.19
N ILE A 89 13.50 4.04 7.60
CA ILE A 89 12.75 3.02 6.88
C ILE A 89 12.81 3.36 5.39
N TYR A 90 13.42 2.47 4.61
CA TYR A 90 13.44 2.53 3.14
C TYR A 90 12.47 1.50 2.55
N PRO A 91 11.66 1.86 1.53
CA PRO A 91 11.02 0.85 0.70
C PRO A 91 12.08 0.10 -0.13
N GLU A 92 11.76 -1.11 -0.58
CA GLU A 92 12.68 -2.01 -1.29
C GLU A 92 13.30 -1.40 -2.55
N ILE A 93 12.60 -0.47 -3.19
CA ILE A 93 13.06 0.20 -4.42
C ILE A 93 14.27 1.14 -4.20
N ILE A 94 14.68 1.39 -2.96
CA ILE A 94 15.75 2.35 -2.63
C ILE A 94 17.05 1.63 -2.44
N ASN A 95 17.98 1.74 -3.37
CA ASN A 95 19.33 1.19 -3.16
C ASN A 95 20.13 1.98 -2.11
N ASP A 96 21.03 1.27 -1.44
CA ASP A 96 21.98 1.73 -0.43
C ASP A 96 21.31 2.38 0.79
N ASN A 97 22.03 3.31 1.43
CA ASN A 97 21.58 4.14 2.53
C ASN A 97 21.73 5.63 2.19
N PRO A 98 20.81 6.21 1.38
CA PRO A 98 20.93 7.60 0.92
C PRO A 98 21.03 8.66 2.01
N LEU A 99 20.42 8.41 3.19
CA LEU A 99 20.44 9.33 4.33
C LEU A 99 21.65 9.11 5.25
N GLY A 100 22.46 8.07 5.03
CA GLY A 100 23.63 7.77 5.86
C GLY A 100 23.31 7.50 7.34
N ILE A 101 22.07 7.11 7.65
CA ILE A 101 21.62 6.81 9.02
C ILE A 101 22.03 5.38 9.35
N LYS A 102 22.67 5.16 10.50
CA LYS A 102 23.22 3.85 10.89
C LYS A 102 22.15 2.75 10.98
N ASN A 103 21.01 3.06 11.58
CA ASN A 103 19.98 2.07 11.88
C ASN A 103 18.97 2.03 10.72
N VAL A 104 19.13 1.05 9.84
CA VAL A 104 18.36 0.95 8.60
C VAL A 104 17.37 -0.20 8.67
N VAL A 105 16.11 0.13 8.50
CA VAL A 105 15.02 -0.81 8.25
C VAL A 105 14.70 -0.78 6.77
N ARG A 106 14.56 -1.95 6.15
CA ARG A 106 14.06 -2.06 4.78
C ARG A 106 12.70 -2.74 4.79
N TRP A 107 11.71 -2.05 4.27
CA TRP A 107 10.36 -2.56 4.15
C TRP A 107 10.15 -3.08 2.74
N LEU A 108 10.01 -4.39 2.62
CA LEU A 108 9.76 -5.07 1.37
C LEU A 108 8.27 -4.96 1.06
N LEU A 109 7.89 -3.99 0.23
CA LEU A 109 6.52 -3.85 -0.29
C LEU A 109 6.25 -4.77 -1.48
N HIS A 110 7.33 -5.28 -2.07
CA HIS A 110 7.33 -6.30 -3.11
C HIS A 110 8.59 -7.17 -2.99
N GLN A 111 8.68 -8.22 -3.81
CA GLN A 111 9.89 -8.99 -4.03
C GLN A 111 11.07 -8.06 -4.37
N PRO A 112 12.21 -8.15 -3.64
CA PRO A 112 13.42 -7.39 -3.92
C PRO A 112 13.81 -7.45 -5.41
N GLY A 113 14.17 -6.30 -5.99
CA GLY A 113 14.61 -6.22 -7.38
C GLY A 113 13.50 -6.29 -8.43
N PHE A 114 12.25 -6.58 -8.09
CA PHE A 114 11.17 -6.71 -9.08
C PHE A 114 10.95 -5.44 -9.93
N HIS A 115 10.96 -4.26 -9.30
CA HIS A 115 10.73 -2.99 -10.01
C HIS A 115 12.02 -2.38 -10.58
N THR A 116 13.16 -2.67 -9.95
CA THR A 116 14.45 -2.01 -10.24
C THR A 116 15.39 -2.87 -11.07
N ASN A 117 15.17 -4.19 -11.14
CA ASN A 117 16.11 -5.21 -11.62
C ASN A 117 17.48 -5.19 -10.91
N GLU A 118 17.58 -4.51 -9.77
CA GLU A 118 18.81 -4.33 -9.01
C GLU A 118 18.51 -4.46 -7.52
N ILE A 119 19.41 -5.14 -6.79
CA ILE A 119 19.35 -5.28 -5.34
C ILE A 119 20.71 -4.86 -4.78
N ASN A 120 20.81 -3.61 -4.32
CA ASN A 120 22.02 -3.07 -3.71
C ASN A 120 21.68 -2.58 -2.30
N TYR A 121 21.51 -3.50 -1.36
CA TYR A 121 21.20 -3.18 0.04
C TYR A 121 22.48 -3.15 0.88
N SER A 122 22.43 -2.53 2.06
CA SER A 122 23.58 -2.48 2.97
C SER A 122 23.56 -3.65 3.96
N PRO A 123 24.72 -4.02 4.55
CA PRO A 123 24.75 -4.99 5.64
C PRO A 123 24.16 -4.41 6.94
N ASN A 124 23.78 -5.31 7.86
CA ASN A 124 23.24 -4.97 9.19
C ASN A 124 21.89 -4.22 9.17
N GLU A 125 21.04 -4.53 8.18
CA GLU A 125 19.70 -3.97 8.07
C GLU A 125 18.65 -4.89 8.72
N LEU A 126 17.55 -4.31 9.17
CA LEU A 126 16.37 -5.07 9.61
C LEU A 126 15.33 -5.08 8.50
N TYR A 127 14.91 -6.26 8.05
CA TYR A 127 13.92 -6.42 6.99
C TYR A 127 12.55 -6.74 7.55
N PHE A 128 11.54 -6.04 7.06
CA PHE A 128 10.15 -6.40 7.26
C PHE A 128 9.51 -6.68 5.91
N LYS A 129 8.71 -7.74 5.84
CA LYS A 129 7.88 -8.03 4.67
C LYS A 129 6.52 -7.38 4.86
N PHE A 130 5.96 -6.85 3.78
CA PHE A 130 4.60 -6.31 3.82
C PHE A 130 3.56 -7.38 4.12
N ASN A 131 3.74 -8.58 3.56
CA ASN A 131 2.89 -9.74 3.80
C ASN A 131 3.67 -11.05 3.53
N SER A 132 3.02 -12.18 3.75
CA SER A 132 3.56 -13.53 3.55
C SER A 132 3.84 -13.91 2.10
N ALA A 133 3.29 -13.19 1.12
CA ALA A 133 3.52 -13.45 -0.31
C ALA A 133 4.90 -12.99 -0.79
N ILE A 134 5.65 -12.26 0.05
CA ILE A 134 7.01 -11.85 -0.22
C ILE A 134 7.94 -12.90 0.39
N ASP A 135 8.93 -13.33 -0.38
CA ASP A 135 9.90 -14.33 0.06
C ASP A 135 10.86 -13.76 1.10
N ASP A 136 11.42 -14.64 1.93
CA ASP A 136 12.47 -14.24 2.84
C ASP A 136 13.71 -13.81 2.07
N PHE A 137 14.24 -12.65 2.44
CA PHE A 137 15.45 -12.11 1.85
C PHE A 137 16.60 -12.15 2.86
N PHE A 138 17.81 -12.47 2.41
CA PHE A 138 18.98 -12.59 3.28
C PHE A 138 20.14 -11.75 2.75
N TYR A 139 20.78 -11.00 3.63
CA TYR A 139 21.95 -10.18 3.31
C TYR A 139 22.93 -10.18 4.49
N PRO A 140 24.25 -10.12 4.29
CA PRO A 140 25.24 -10.20 5.37
C PRO A 140 24.94 -9.27 6.56
N GLY A 141 24.96 -9.83 7.77
CA GLY A 141 24.70 -9.12 9.03
C GLY A 141 23.25 -8.66 9.23
N SER A 142 22.39 -8.80 8.23
CA SER A 142 21.00 -8.35 8.26
C SER A 142 20.08 -9.43 8.84
N ARG A 143 18.89 -9.03 9.29
CA ARG A 143 17.86 -9.95 9.80
C ARG A 143 16.53 -9.69 9.15
N THR A 144 15.87 -10.73 8.68
CA THR A 144 14.46 -10.68 8.29
C THR A 144 13.57 -11.00 9.47
N SER A 145 12.67 -10.09 9.79
CA SER A 145 11.67 -10.28 10.83
C SER A 145 10.76 -11.46 10.46
N GLN A 146 10.38 -12.23 11.49
CA GLN A 146 9.35 -13.25 11.37
C GLN A 146 7.93 -12.64 11.38
N ASN A 147 7.81 -11.36 11.75
CA ASN A 147 6.56 -10.62 11.74
C ASN A 147 6.43 -9.81 10.45
N GLU A 148 5.21 -9.73 9.94
CA GLU A 148 4.89 -8.85 8.83
C GLU A 148 4.67 -7.41 9.32
N LEU A 149 5.09 -6.44 8.51
CA LEU A 149 4.66 -5.05 8.64
C LEU A 149 3.57 -4.79 7.60
N LYS A 150 2.39 -5.38 7.82
CA LYS A 150 1.22 -5.12 6.99
C LYS A 150 0.54 -3.84 7.46
N VAL A 151 0.63 -2.80 6.64
CA VAL A 151 -0.04 -1.52 6.86
C VAL A 151 -0.86 -1.19 5.63
N ILE A 152 -2.18 -1.23 5.77
CA ILE A 152 -3.13 -0.89 4.71
C ILE A 152 -3.96 0.33 5.10
N TYR A 153 -4.56 0.96 4.09
CA TYR A 153 -5.57 1.97 4.29
C TYR A 153 -6.63 1.87 3.20
N TYR A 154 -7.89 1.76 3.63
CA TYR A 154 -9.06 1.79 2.77
C TYR A 154 -9.94 2.97 3.18
N PRO A 155 -10.35 3.85 2.26
CA PRO A 155 -11.17 5.02 2.58
C PRO A 155 -12.65 4.62 2.77
N ILE A 156 -12.94 3.91 3.87
CA ILE A 156 -14.26 3.38 4.20
C ILE A 156 -15.31 4.50 4.23
N ASP A 157 -14.99 5.67 4.79
CA ASP A 157 -15.92 6.81 4.87
C ASP A 157 -16.45 7.26 3.50
N LEU A 158 -15.65 7.07 2.45
CA LEU A 158 -16.01 7.43 1.09
C LEU A 158 -16.86 6.36 0.40
N TYR A 159 -16.53 5.09 0.61
CA TYR A 159 -17.13 3.95 -0.11
C TYR A 159 -18.25 3.25 0.65
N ASN A 160 -18.35 3.42 1.97
CA ASN A 160 -19.37 2.82 2.84
C ASN A 160 -20.36 3.88 3.37
N SER A 161 -20.69 4.86 2.53
CA SER A 161 -21.74 5.84 2.83
C SER A 161 -23.11 5.25 2.50
N LYS A 162 -24.16 5.69 3.22
CA LYS A 162 -25.53 5.24 2.96
C LYS A 162 -25.89 5.48 1.49
N ASN A 163 -26.14 4.41 0.76
CA ASN A 163 -26.50 4.49 -0.65
C ASN A 163 -28.01 4.73 -0.78
N ASN A 164 -28.38 5.92 -1.26
CA ASN A 164 -29.76 6.27 -1.61
C ASN A 164 -29.92 6.50 -3.13
N GLU A 165 -28.88 6.21 -3.92
CA GLU A 165 -28.89 6.42 -5.37
C GLU A 165 -29.54 5.23 -6.06
N GLU A 166 -30.24 5.50 -7.16
CA GLU A 166 -30.76 4.45 -8.05
C GLU A 166 -29.60 3.78 -8.81
N ARG A 167 -29.65 2.45 -8.98
CA ARG A 167 -28.65 1.71 -9.75
C ARG A 167 -28.98 1.74 -11.24
N ASP A 168 -28.74 2.88 -11.87
CA ASP A 168 -29.06 3.13 -13.28
C ASP A 168 -27.90 2.88 -14.25
N ILE A 169 -26.71 2.51 -13.74
CA ILE A 169 -25.53 2.18 -14.55
C ILE A 169 -25.41 0.65 -14.62
N PRO A 170 -25.64 0.01 -15.79
CA PRO A 170 -25.58 -1.45 -15.89
C PRO A 170 -24.21 -2.03 -15.56
N SER A 171 -23.12 -1.31 -15.89
CA SER A 171 -21.78 -1.69 -15.45
C SER A 171 -20.74 -0.60 -15.50
N CYS A 172 -19.70 -0.77 -14.70
CA CYS A 172 -18.42 -0.08 -14.81
C CYS A 172 -17.27 -1.10 -14.85
N HIS A 173 -16.10 -0.67 -15.32
CA HIS A 173 -14.93 -1.54 -15.41
C HIS A 173 -13.61 -0.84 -15.15
N MET A 174 -12.59 -1.63 -14.82
CA MET A 174 -11.22 -1.15 -14.56
C MET A 174 -10.20 -2.16 -15.07
N ILE A 175 -9.28 -1.70 -15.92
CA ILE A 175 -8.27 -2.52 -16.59
C ILE A 175 -6.98 -2.60 -15.78
N ARG A 176 -6.39 -1.45 -15.41
CA ARG A 176 -5.08 -1.32 -14.73
C ARG A 176 -4.01 -2.31 -15.24
N LYS A 177 -3.71 -3.36 -14.45
CA LYS A 177 -2.64 -4.34 -14.68
C LYS A 177 -3.10 -5.52 -15.57
N GLY A 178 -4.39 -5.62 -15.87
CA GLY A 178 -5.00 -6.73 -16.61
C GLY A 178 -5.05 -6.52 -18.12
N THR A 179 -4.12 -5.78 -18.73
CA THR A 179 -4.15 -5.47 -20.18
C THR A 179 -3.97 -6.71 -21.06
N ASN A 180 -3.45 -7.80 -20.50
CA ASN A 180 -3.27 -9.09 -21.16
C ASN A 180 -4.54 -9.95 -21.18
N LYS A 181 -5.58 -9.59 -20.43
CA LYS A 181 -6.80 -10.39 -20.32
C LYS A 181 -7.77 -10.10 -21.45
N LYS A 182 -8.59 -11.10 -21.79
CA LYS A 182 -9.72 -10.92 -22.70
C LYS A 182 -10.76 -10.01 -22.04
N PHE A 183 -11.09 -8.90 -22.69
CA PHE A 183 -12.12 -7.99 -22.21
C PHE A 183 -13.52 -8.58 -22.42
N ILE A 184 -14.30 -8.63 -21.34
CA ILE A 184 -15.65 -9.19 -21.27
C ILE A 184 -16.71 -8.16 -20.86
N HIS A 185 -16.31 -6.90 -20.68
CA HIS A 185 -17.21 -5.83 -20.30
C HIS A 185 -18.05 -5.39 -21.50
N ASP A 186 -19.26 -4.90 -21.23
CA ASP A 186 -20.16 -4.37 -22.25
C ASP A 186 -19.61 -3.06 -22.85
N LYS A 187 -19.91 -2.77 -24.12
CA LYS A 187 -19.46 -1.53 -24.79
C LYS A 187 -19.90 -0.24 -24.07
N ASN A 188 -21.02 -0.30 -23.35
CA ASN A 188 -21.57 0.81 -22.60
C ASN A 188 -21.07 0.87 -21.14
N SER A 189 -20.13 -0.01 -20.77
CA SER A 189 -19.54 -0.03 -19.44
C SER A 189 -18.68 1.21 -19.20
N ILE A 190 -18.86 1.87 -18.06
CA ILE A 190 -18.12 3.10 -17.73
C ILE A 190 -16.69 2.74 -17.30
N PRO A 191 -15.65 3.27 -17.97
CA PRO A 191 -14.26 3.06 -17.56
C PRO A 191 -13.93 3.87 -16.31
N LEU A 192 -13.23 3.25 -15.36
CA LEU A 192 -12.85 3.87 -14.08
C LEU A 192 -11.36 4.25 -13.98
N ASP A 193 -10.52 3.76 -14.88
CA ASP A 193 -9.09 4.05 -14.86
C ASP A 193 -8.81 5.55 -14.97
N GLY A 194 -7.99 6.07 -14.04
CA GLY A 194 -7.59 7.48 -13.99
C GLY A 194 -8.58 8.43 -13.30
N LEU A 195 -9.76 7.94 -12.89
CA LEU A 195 -10.71 8.73 -12.09
C LEU A 195 -10.25 8.85 -10.63
N THR A 196 -10.69 9.91 -9.96
CA THR A 196 -10.47 10.08 -8.51
C THR A 196 -11.30 9.10 -7.69
N HIS A 197 -10.87 8.81 -6.46
CA HIS A 197 -11.67 7.98 -5.55
C HIS A 197 -13.10 8.50 -5.36
N LYS A 198 -13.30 9.83 -5.36
CA LYS A 198 -14.63 10.43 -5.21
C LYS A 198 -15.55 10.17 -6.41
N GLU A 199 -15.00 10.24 -7.62
CA GLU A 199 -15.74 9.93 -8.84
C GLU A 199 -16.07 8.45 -8.91
N ILE A 200 -15.09 7.59 -8.60
CA ILE A 200 -15.28 6.14 -8.58
C ILE A 200 -16.36 5.75 -7.56
N ALA A 201 -16.35 6.30 -6.34
CA ALA A 201 -17.37 6.01 -5.33
C ALA A 201 -18.78 6.40 -5.79
N LYS A 202 -18.93 7.52 -6.52
CA LYS A 202 -20.22 7.91 -7.12
C LYS A 202 -20.68 6.91 -8.18
N ILE A 203 -19.77 6.49 -9.05
CA ILE A 203 -20.09 5.53 -10.12
C ILE A 203 -20.45 4.17 -9.50
N PHE A 204 -19.71 3.68 -8.50
CA PHE A 204 -20.03 2.43 -7.81
C PHE A 204 -21.41 2.44 -7.13
N ARG A 205 -21.83 3.56 -6.52
CA ARG A 205 -23.16 3.63 -5.90
C ARG A 205 -24.31 3.46 -6.90
N ARG A 206 -24.11 3.89 -8.14
CA ARG A 206 -25.08 3.80 -9.25
C ARG A 206 -24.90 2.55 -10.13
N SER A 207 -23.77 1.85 -10.01
CA SER A 207 -23.46 0.69 -10.85
C SER A 207 -24.09 -0.59 -10.32
N GLU A 208 -24.64 -1.42 -11.19
CA GLU A 208 -25.07 -2.77 -10.83
C GLU A 208 -23.87 -3.71 -10.64
N LYS A 209 -22.97 -3.74 -11.63
CA LYS A 209 -21.76 -4.59 -11.64
C LYS A 209 -20.48 -3.82 -11.93
N PHE A 210 -19.41 -4.21 -11.27
CA PHE A 210 -18.05 -3.76 -11.48
C PHE A 210 -17.21 -4.92 -12.00
N ILE A 211 -16.63 -4.76 -13.20
CA ILE A 211 -15.79 -5.76 -13.85
C ILE A 211 -14.33 -5.31 -13.76
N CYS A 212 -13.51 -6.04 -13.01
CA CYS A 212 -12.11 -5.70 -12.83
C CYS A 212 -11.17 -6.72 -13.49
N TYR A 213 -10.20 -6.21 -14.23
CA TYR A 213 -9.16 -7.02 -14.86
C TYR A 213 -7.87 -7.08 -14.03
N ASP A 214 -7.73 -6.25 -13.00
CA ASP A 214 -6.63 -6.31 -12.02
C ASP A 214 -6.97 -7.34 -10.94
N ASP A 215 -6.25 -8.46 -10.91
CA ASP A 215 -6.48 -9.54 -9.94
C ASP A 215 -6.36 -9.06 -8.49
N TYR A 216 -5.44 -8.14 -8.24
CA TYR A 216 -5.06 -7.73 -6.90
C TYR A 216 -5.35 -6.26 -6.71
N THR A 217 -6.60 -5.96 -6.34
CA THR A 217 -7.10 -4.59 -6.23
C THR A 217 -8.03 -4.38 -5.02
N ALA A 218 -7.83 -3.28 -4.32
CA ALA A 218 -8.75 -2.83 -3.27
C ALA A 218 -10.07 -2.28 -3.87
N TYR A 219 -10.11 -1.97 -5.17
CA TYR A 219 -11.32 -1.45 -5.82
C TYR A 219 -12.48 -2.45 -5.83
N SER A 220 -12.19 -3.76 -5.83
CA SER A 220 -13.20 -4.81 -5.68
C SER A 220 -13.92 -4.67 -4.32
N ILE A 221 -13.14 -4.48 -3.25
CA ILE A 221 -13.67 -4.24 -1.90
C ILE A 221 -14.49 -2.94 -1.87
N PHE A 222 -14.01 -1.88 -2.51
CA PHE A 222 -14.69 -0.58 -2.56
C PHE A 222 -16.04 -0.64 -3.29
N ALA A 223 -16.11 -1.41 -4.39
CA ALA A 223 -17.36 -1.66 -5.09
C ALA A 223 -18.39 -2.35 -4.18
N VAL A 224 -17.96 -3.37 -3.43
CA VAL A 224 -18.82 -4.10 -2.49
C VAL A 224 -19.34 -3.18 -1.39
N LEU A 225 -18.50 -2.30 -0.81
CA LEU A 225 -18.92 -1.34 0.21
C LEU A 225 -19.99 -0.36 -0.32
N CYS A 226 -19.93 0.00 -1.60
CA CYS A 226 -20.96 0.80 -2.28
C CYS A 226 -22.22 -0.02 -2.66
N GLY A 227 -22.21 -1.32 -2.41
CA GLY A 227 -23.23 -2.29 -2.79
C GLY A 227 -23.24 -2.67 -4.27
N CYS A 228 -22.21 -2.30 -5.04
CA CYS A 228 -22.01 -2.73 -6.41
C CYS A 228 -21.49 -4.18 -6.40
N GLU A 229 -22.02 -5.04 -7.27
CA GLU A 229 -21.47 -6.38 -7.45
C GLU A 229 -20.02 -6.28 -7.94
N SER A 230 -19.08 -7.00 -7.32
CA SER A 230 -17.67 -6.98 -7.70
C SER A 230 -17.26 -8.30 -8.35
N ILE A 231 -16.79 -8.21 -9.59
CA ILE A 231 -16.37 -9.37 -10.39
C ILE A 231 -14.92 -9.14 -10.82
N VAL A 232 -14.02 -10.02 -10.38
CA VAL A 232 -12.65 -10.08 -10.89
C VAL A 232 -12.59 -11.08 -12.03
N VAL A 233 -12.05 -10.66 -13.16
CA VAL A 233 -11.89 -11.51 -14.34
C VAL A 233 -10.65 -12.39 -14.13
N PRO A 234 -10.80 -13.72 -14.01
CA PRO A 234 -9.68 -14.62 -13.78
C PRO A 234 -8.74 -14.64 -14.99
N ASP A 235 -7.46 -14.95 -14.75
CA ASP A 235 -6.59 -15.45 -15.82
C ASP A 235 -6.82 -16.96 -16.06
N ASP A 236 -6.28 -17.49 -17.15
CA ASP A 236 -6.51 -18.88 -17.57
C ASP A 236 -5.76 -19.92 -16.70
N THR A 237 -4.86 -19.48 -15.83
CA THR A 237 -3.87 -20.32 -15.13
C THR A 237 -4.02 -20.35 -13.61
N THR A 238 -4.66 -19.35 -13.02
CA THR A 238 -4.73 -19.12 -11.58
C THR A 238 -6.07 -19.61 -11.04
N SER A 239 -6.06 -20.67 -10.23
CA SER A 239 -7.25 -21.13 -9.51
C SER A 239 -7.68 -20.13 -8.42
N ILE A 240 -8.92 -20.24 -7.93
CA ILE A 240 -9.40 -19.37 -6.86
C ILE A 240 -8.62 -19.55 -5.55
N GLU A 241 -8.16 -20.78 -5.26
CA GLU A 241 -7.32 -21.10 -4.11
C GLU A 241 -5.92 -20.51 -4.23
N GLN A 242 -5.41 -20.36 -5.46
CA GLN A 242 -4.12 -19.73 -5.73
C GLN A 242 -4.24 -18.20 -5.71
N TRP A 243 -5.32 -17.65 -6.24
CA TRP A 243 -5.53 -16.20 -6.35
C TRP A 243 -5.50 -15.52 -4.98
N TYR A 244 -6.39 -15.93 -4.07
CA TYR A 244 -6.39 -15.48 -2.67
C TYR A 244 -6.51 -16.70 -1.75
N PRO A 245 -5.39 -17.28 -1.26
CA PRO A 245 -5.44 -18.48 -0.44
C PRO A 245 -6.28 -18.31 0.83
N ASN A 246 -6.20 -17.14 1.47
CA ASN A 246 -7.06 -16.81 2.59
C ASN A 246 -8.49 -16.50 2.11
N ILE A 247 -9.47 -17.25 2.63
CA ILE A 247 -10.89 -17.10 2.26
C ILE A 247 -11.44 -15.73 2.64
N THR A 248 -10.98 -15.13 3.74
CA THR A 248 -11.52 -13.84 4.20
C THR A 248 -11.20 -12.69 3.26
N ASP A 249 -10.10 -12.80 2.51
CA ASP A 249 -9.70 -11.80 1.51
C ASP A 249 -10.59 -11.84 0.24
N ARG A 250 -11.42 -12.88 0.10
CA ARG A 250 -12.36 -13.08 -1.01
C ARG A 250 -13.79 -12.65 -0.70
N TYR A 251 -14.07 -12.18 0.52
CA TYR A 251 -15.44 -11.81 0.90
C TYR A 251 -16.02 -10.75 -0.03
N GLY A 252 -17.26 -10.97 -0.49
CA GLY A 252 -17.96 -10.03 -1.36
C GLY A 252 -17.50 -10.02 -2.82
N ILE A 253 -16.49 -10.81 -3.20
CA ILE A 253 -15.89 -10.75 -4.54
C ILE A 253 -16.15 -12.06 -5.29
N ALA A 254 -16.66 -11.95 -6.51
CA ALA A 254 -16.80 -13.07 -7.43
C ALA A 254 -15.53 -13.21 -8.28
N TYR A 255 -14.97 -14.43 -8.35
CA TYR A 255 -13.87 -14.75 -9.25
C TYR A 255 -14.43 -15.37 -10.55
N GLY A 256 -14.63 -14.52 -11.56
CA GLY A 256 -15.28 -14.86 -12.81
C GLY A 256 -16.80 -14.73 -12.79
N LEU A 257 -17.43 -15.07 -13.92
CA LEU A 257 -18.86 -14.86 -14.17
C LEU A 257 -19.76 -16.02 -13.75
N ASN A 258 -19.22 -17.10 -13.18
CA ASN A 258 -20.03 -18.28 -12.87
C ASN A 258 -20.97 -18.01 -11.69
N ASP A 259 -22.16 -18.63 -11.71
CA ASP A 259 -23.21 -18.36 -10.73
C ASP A 259 -22.81 -18.72 -9.30
N ALA A 260 -22.00 -19.76 -9.11
CA ALA A 260 -21.52 -20.17 -7.79
C ALA A 260 -20.66 -19.08 -7.13
N GLN A 261 -19.77 -18.43 -7.89
CA GLN A 261 -18.92 -17.34 -7.40
C GLN A 261 -19.70 -16.06 -7.14
N ARG A 262 -20.69 -15.74 -7.98
CA ARG A 262 -21.57 -14.59 -7.77
C ARG A 262 -22.45 -14.78 -6.54
N GLN A 263 -22.99 -15.99 -6.35
CA GLN A 263 -23.76 -16.33 -5.14
C GLN A 263 -22.90 -16.23 -3.88
N TRP A 264 -21.68 -16.77 -3.91
CA TRP A 264 -20.71 -16.62 -2.81
C TRP A 264 -20.44 -15.16 -2.46
N ALA A 265 -20.22 -14.31 -3.47
CA ALA A 265 -20.01 -12.88 -3.28
C ALA A 265 -21.20 -12.22 -2.58
N ILE A 266 -22.42 -12.53 -3.00
CA ILE A 266 -23.66 -12.01 -2.38
C ILE A 266 -23.78 -12.46 -0.91
N GLU A 267 -23.54 -13.74 -0.63
CA GLU A 267 -23.67 -14.32 0.70
C GLU A 267 -22.61 -13.78 1.67
N THR A 268 -21.43 -13.41 1.18
CA THR A 268 -20.31 -12.97 2.01
C THR A 268 -20.11 -11.46 2.07
N ARG A 269 -20.80 -10.67 1.24
CA ARG A 269 -20.64 -9.20 1.18
C ARG A 269 -20.78 -8.48 2.53
N HIS A 270 -21.67 -8.98 3.39
CA HIS A 270 -21.92 -8.38 4.71
C HIS A 270 -20.71 -8.47 5.65
N LYS A 271 -19.77 -9.38 5.38
CA LYS A 271 -18.54 -9.59 6.17
C LYS A 271 -17.41 -8.63 5.79
N VAL A 272 -17.53 -7.95 4.64
CA VAL A 272 -16.44 -7.13 4.09
C VAL A 272 -16.09 -5.97 5.01
N LEU A 273 -17.08 -5.24 5.52
CA LEU A 273 -16.82 -4.10 6.39
C LEU A 273 -16.10 -4.51 7.69
N GLU A 274 -16.56 -5.57 8.34
CA GLU A 274 -15.95 -6.08 9.56
C GLU A 274 -14.52 -6.57 9.31
N HIS A 275 -14.28 -7.29 8.20
CA HIS A 275 -12.92 -7.71 7.81
C HIS A 275 -11.97 -6.52 7.67
N ILE A 276 -12.40 -5.45 6.99
CA ILE A 276 -11.56 -4.25 6.83
C ILE A 276 -11.26 -3.57 8.16
N ILE A 277 -12.27 -3.43 9.03
CA ILE A 277 -12.09 -2.82 10.36
C ILE A 277 -11.08 -3.64 11.18
N SER A 278 -11.18 -4.96 11.13
CA SER A 278 -10.23 -5.87 11.75
C SER A 278 -8.81 -5.66 11.20
N GLU A 279 -8.66 -5.60 9.87
CA GLU A 279 -7.36 -5.37 9.23
C GLU A 279 -6.76 -3.99 9.57
N HIS A 280 -7.58 -2.95 9.68
CA HIS A 280 -7.11 -1.62 10.13
C HIS A 280 -6.61 -1.68 11.58
N SER A 281 -7.28 -2.41 12.48
CA SER A 281 -6.80 -2.64 13.85
C SER A 281 -5.51 -3.47 13.89
N ASN A 282 -5.39 -4.48 13.02
CA ASN A 282 -4.17 -5.28 12.91
C ASN A 282 -2.97 -4.44 12.46
N CYS A 283 -3.18 -3.41 11.63
CA CYS A 283 -2.11 -2.47 11.26
C CYS A 283 -1.47 -1.79 12.48
N GLU A 284 -2.27 -1.39 13.47
CA GLU A 284 -1.76 -0.76 14.70
C GLU A 284 -0.87 -1.73 15.48
N LYS A 285 -1.34 -2.98 15.66
CA LYS A 285 -0.58 -4.04 16.34
C LYS A 285 0.74 -4.35 15.62
N ASN A 286 0.71 -4.44 14.29
CA ASN A 286 1.89 -4.69 13.47
C ASN A 286 2.93 -3.58 13.63
N VAL A 287 2.50 -2.32 13.66
CA VAL A 287 3.38 -1.17 13.88
C VAL A 287 4.01 -1.22 15.28
N GLU A 288 3.25 -1.60 16.32
CA GLU A 288 3.80 -1.75 17.67
C GLU A 288 4.83 -2.88 17.79
N ILE A 289 4.59 -4.02 17.13
CA ILE A 289 5.53 -5.14 17.05
C ILE A 289 6.81 -4.68 16.34
N CYS A 290 6.66 -4.02 15.19
CA CYS A 290 7.77 -3.47 14.42
C CYS A 290 8.62 -2.51 15.26
N LEU A 291 8.00 -1.57 16.00
CA LEU A 291 8.71 -0.65 16.88
C LEU A 291 9.52 -1.36 17.97
N ARG A 292 8.95 -2.39 18.61
CA ARG A 292 9.66 -3.18 19.63
C ARG A 292 10.85 -3.92 19.04
N GLU A 293 10.67 -4.50 17.87
CA GLU A 293 11.74 -5.23 17.21
C GLU A 293 12.86 -4.31 16.71
N ILE A 294 12.53 -3.13 16.17
CA ILE A 294 13.51 -2.10 15.81
C ILE A 294 14.37 -1.73 17.02
N LYS A 295 13.73 -1.45 18.17
CA LYS A 295 14.47 -1.10 19.40
C LYS A 295 15.40 -2.23 19.84
N SER A 296 14.91 -3.47 19.83
CA SER A 296 15.70 -4.64 20.21
C SER A 296 16.86 -4.90 19.26
N TYR A 297 16.64 -4.83 17.94
CA TYR A 297 17.68 -5.11 16.96
C TYR A 297 18.81 -4.10 16.99
N PHE A 298 18.48 -2.81 17.13
CA PHE A 298 19.47 -1.72 17.12
C PHE A 298 19.95 -1.30 18.52
N ASN A 299 19.49 -1.98 19.57
CA ASN A 299 19.78 -1.65 20.98
C ASN A 299 19.49 -0.17 21.30
N ILE A 300 18.27 0.29 20.99
CA ILE A 300 17.85 1.67 21.22
C ILE A 300 17.19 1.78 22.60
N ASP A 301 17.83 2.49 23.52
CA ASP A 301 17.31 2.74 24.86
C ASP A 301 16.12 3.73 24.88
N ASP A 302 15.13 3.44 25.72
CA ASP A 302 13.97 4.31 25.94
C ASP A 302 14.29 5.59 26.74
N ASN A 303 15.45 5.63 27.40
CA ASN A 303 15.85 6.72 28.31
C ASN A 303 16.38 8.00 27.63
N LEU A 304 16.43 8.05 26.29
CA LEU A 304 16.87 9.24 25.54
C LEU A 304 15.73 10.15 25.05
N ILE A 305 14.48 9.90 25.48
CA ILE A 305 13.31 10.71 25.13
C ILE A 305 13.19 11.88 26.11
N GLY A 306 14.10 12.84 26.04
CA GLY A 306 14.11 13.94 26.99
C GLY A 306 15.03 15.10 26.61
N SER A 307 14.88 15.65 25.40
CA SER A 307 15.24 17.05 25.05
C SER A 307 15.37 17.22 23.54
N ALA A 308 14.24 17.42 22.87
CA ALA A 308 14.19 18.15 21.61
C ALA A 308 12.83 18.85 21.55
N LYS A 309 12.67 19.88 22.38
CA LYS A 309 11.70 20.95 22.13
C LYS A 309 12.32 21.91 21.12
#